data_AF-A0A935R014-F1
#
_entry.id   AF-A0A935R014-F1
#
_cell.length_a   1.000
_cell.length_b   1.000
_cell.length_c   1.000
_cell.angle_alpha   90.00
_cell.angle_beta   90.00
_cell.angle_gamma   90.00
#
_symmetry.space_group_name_H-M   'P 1'
#
loop_
_entity.id
_entity.type
_entity.pdbx_description
1 polymer ?
#
loop_
_entity_poly.entity_id
_entity_poly.type
_entity_poly.pdbx_seq_one_letter_code
_entity_poly.pdbx_strand_id
1 'polypeptide(L)' 'MELHQQVESLLAQSPRTRPRDAARQLGVSEAALVASAVGRTATRLRPAWTELFR' A
#
# COMPACT_ATOMS: atom_id res chain seq x y z
N MET A 1 5.02 -11.45 0.02
CA MET A 1 4.19 -11.89 1.16
C MET A 1 4.63 -11.20 2.44
N GLU A 2 5.93 -11.19 2.74
CA GLU A 2 6.54 -10.48 3.89
C GLU A 2 6.05 -9.03 4.10
N LEU A 3 6.14 -8.17 3.09
CA LEU A 3 5.82 -6.74 3.23
C LEU A 3 4.38 -6.49 3.69
N HIS A 4 3.42 -7.26 3.17
CA HIS A 4 2.02 -7.08 3.55
C HIS A 4 1.78 -7.42 5.03
N GLN A 5 2.40 -8.49 5.54
CA GLN A 5 2.26 -8.88 6.95
C GLN A 5 2.89 -7.86 7.89
N GLN A 6 4.00 -7.24 7.51
CA GLN A 6 4.62 -6.14 8.25
C GLN A 6 3.70 -4.92 8.31
N VAL A 7 3.04 -4.58 7.20
CA VAL A 7 2.06 -3.49 7.14
C VAL A 7 0.86 -3.76 8.04
N GLU A 8 0.26 -4.94 7.95
CA GLU A 8 -0.87 -5.33 8.81
C GLU A 8 -0.50 -5.28 10.29
N SER A 9 0.68 -5.79 10.64
CA SER A 9 1.19 -5.78 12.01
C SER A 9 1.39 -4.36 12.53
N LEU A 10 1.88 -3.45 11.68
CA LEU A 10 2.09 -2.05 12.03
C LEU A 10 0.76 -1.29 12.18
N LEU A 11 -0.20 -1.52 11.29
CA LEU A 11 -1.53 -0.90 11.36
C LEU A 11 -2.34 -1.41 12.56
N ALA A 12 -2.18 -2.69 12.94
CA ALA A 12 -2.78 -3.25 14.15
C ALA A 12 -2.23 -2.58 15.43
N GLN A 13 -0.93 -2.30 15.47
CA GLN A 13 -0.28 -1.61 16.60
C GLN A 13 -0.58 -0.11 16.64
N SER A 14 -0.89 0.51 15.50
CA SER A 14 -1.16 1.94 15.39
C SER A 14 -2.21 2.24 14.32
N PRO A 15 -3.51 2.06 14.65
CA PRO A 15 -4.60 2.11 13.66
C PRO A 15 -4.86 3.49 13.06
N ARG A 16 -4.24 4.56 13.60
CA ARG A 16 -4.33 5.92 13.07
C ARG A 16 -3.16 6.30 12.16
N THR A 17 -2.19 5.40 11.98
CA THR A 17 -1.03 5.64 11.11
C THR A 17 -1.48 5.73 9.66
N ARG A 18 -1.12 6.84 8.98
CA ARG A 18 -1.39 6.98 7.56
C ARG A 18 -0.51 6.01 6.76
N PRO A 19 -0.99 5.46 5.63
CA PRO A 19 -0.19 4.57 4.77
C PRO A 19 1.17 5.15 4.37
N ARG A 20 1.21 6.47 4.09
CA ARG A 20 2.45 7.21 3.83
C ARG A 20 3.46 7.12 4.98
N ASP A 21 3.01 7.25 6.22
CA ASP A 21 3.87 7.17 7.40
C ASP A 21 4.29 5.73 7.69
N ALA A 22 3.38 4.77 7.51
CA ALA A 22 3.69 3.35 7.61
C ALA A 22 4.79 2.95 6.61
N ALA A 23 4.69 3.39 5.36
CA ALA A 23 5.70 3.15 4.34
C ALA A 23 7.07 3.72 4.73
N ARG A 24 7.08 4.95 5.27
CA ARG A 24 8.30 5.59 5.79
C ARG A 24 8.91 4.84 6.97
N GLN A 25 8.10 4.35 7.91
CA GLN A 25 8.56 3.55 9.05
C GLN A 25 9.14 2.20 8.62
N LEU A 26 8.58 1.59 7.58
CA LEU A 26 9.04 0.31 7.02
C LEU A 26 10.18 0.47 6.01
N GLY A 27 10.62 1.70 5.71
CA GLY A 27 11.71 1.96 4.75
C GLY A 27 11.37 1.63 3.30
N VAL A 28 10.09 1.65 2.93
CA VAL A 28 9.61 1.37 1.57
C VAL A 28 8.89 2.58 0.95
N SER A 29 8.65 2.55 -0.35
CA SER A 29 7.78 3.53 -0.99
C SER A 29 6.31 3.27 -0.66
N GLU A 30 5.49 4.32 -0.64
CA GLU A 30 4.03 4.19 -0.46
C GLU A 30 3.40 3.32 -1.56
N ALA A 31 3.90 3.43 -2.79
CA ALA A 31 3.47 2.57 -3.89
C ALA A 31 3.77 1.08 -3.65
N ALA A 32 4.92 0.75 -3.04
CA ALA A 32 5.26 -0.63 -2.69
C ALA A 32 4.32 -1.19 -1.59
N LEU A 33 3.96 -0.35 -0.62
CA LEU A 33 2.95 -0.70 0.39
C LEU A 33 1.61 -1.03 -0.28
N VAL A 34 1.10 -0.16 -1.16
CA VAL A 34 -0.16 -0.39 -1.89
C VAL A 34 -0.08 -1.64 -2.77
N ALA A 35 1.05 -1.85 -3.47
CA ALA A 35 1.28 -3.02 -4.30
C ALA A 35 1.22 -4.33 -3.49
N SER A 36 1.65 -4.32 -2.23
CA SER A 36 1.61 -5.49 -1.34
C SER A 36 0.19 -5.98 -1.01
N ALA A 37 -0.81 -5.10 -1.16
CA ALA A 37 -2.22 -5.38 -0.91
C ALA A 37 -3.01 -5.82 -2.17
N VAL A 38 -2.34 -5.94 -3.33
CA VAL A 38 -2.99 -6.35 -4.58
C VAL A 38 -3.54 -7.77 -4.46
N GLY A 39 -4.80 -7.97 -4.87
CA GLY A 39 -5.50 -9.26 -4.75
C GLY A 39 -6.16 -9.47 -3.38
N ARG A 40 -6.05 -8.50 -2.46
CA ARG A 40 -6.80 -8.44 -1.21
C ARG A 40 -7.72 -7.23 -1.19
N THR A 41 -7.14 -6.06 -0.93
CA THR A 41 -7.86 -4.78 -0.79
C THR A 41 -7.47 -3.75 -1.85
N ALA A 42 -6.47 -4.06 -2.69
CA ALA A 42 -6.09 -3.25 -3.84
C ALA A 42 -6.23 -4.04 -5.16
N THR A 43 -6.51 -3.30 -6.23
CA THR A 43 -6.55 -3.82 -7.61
C THR A 43 -5.59 -3.01 -8.46
N ARG A 44 -4.70 -3.68 -9.20
CA ARG A 44 -3.76 -3.00 -10.10
C ARG A 44 -4.47 -2.61 -11.39
N LEU A 45 -4.54 -1.30 -11.66
CA LEU A 45 -5.06 -0.79 -12.92
C LEU A 45 -3.98 -0.81 -14.01
N ARG A 46 -4.39 -0.94 -15.27
CA ARG A 46 -3.50 -0.68 -16.41
C ARG A 46 -3.09 0.80 -16.37
N PRO A 47 -1.84 1.17 -16.71
CA PRO A 47 -1.37 2.55 -16.69
C PRO A 47 -1.87 3.36 -17.90
N ALA A 48 -3.16 3.26 -18.21
CA ALA A 48 -3.82 3.96 -19.31
C ALA A 48 -4.38 5.30 -18.83
N TRP A 49 -3.49 6.24 -18.46
CA TRP A 49 -3.86 7.50 -17.81
C TRP A 49 -4.85 8.34 -18.61
N THR A 50 -4.70 8.38 -19.94
CA THR A 50 -5.62 9.08 -20.84
C THR A 50 -7.02 8.49 -20.80
N GLU A 51 -7.16 7.17 -20.65
CA GLU A 51 -8.47 6.51 -20.48
C GLU A 51 -9.03 6.75 -19.07
N LEU A 52 -8.15 6.79 -18.06
CA LEU A 52 -8.53 6.88 -16.65
C LEU A 52 -9.03 8.28 -16.24
N PHE A 53 -8.44 9.34 -16.80
CA PHE A 53 -8.74 10.73 -16.46
C PHE A 53 -9.56 11.46 -17.54
N ARG A 54 -10.15 10.71 -18.47
CA ARG A 54 -11.04 11.26 -19.49
C ARG A 54 -12.41 11.64 -18.93
#